data_AF-A0A7V8JDQ7-F1
#
_entry.id   AF-A0A7V8JDQ7-F1
#
_cell.length_a   1.000
_cell.length_b   1.000
_cell.length_c   1.000
_cell.angle_alpha   90.00
_cell.angle_beta   90.00
_cell.angle_gamma   90.00
#
_symmetry.space_group_name_H-M   'P 1'
#
loop_
_entity.id
_entity.type
_entity.pdbx_description
1 polymer ?
#
loop_
_entity_poly.entity_id
_entity_poly.type
_entity_poly.pdbx_seq_one_letter_code
_entity_poly.pdbx_strand_id
1 'polypeptide(L)' 'MRQRSSYPKPFKALVVEGCLQPGASVSSVAISHGINANVIRKWVPLYREQPVATLPAFIPLST' A
#
# COMPACT_ATOMS: atom_id res chain seq x y z
N MET A 1 21.38 -19.70 5.15
CA MET A 1 21.14 -18.41 4.44
C MET A 1 19.63 -18.20 4.31
N ARG A 2 19.07 -17.20 4.98
CA ARG A 2 17.62 -16.90 4.90
C ARG A 2 17.39 -16.14 3.59
N GLN A 3 16.92 -16.82 2.54
CA GLN A 3 16.55 -16.14 1.30
C GLN A 3 15.50 -15.07 1.63
N ARG A 4 15.86 -13.80 1.38
CA ARG A 4 14.89 -12.70 1.42
C ARG A 4 13.99 -12.90 0.21
N SER A 5 12.87 -13.60 0.42
CA SER A 5 11.86 -13.72 -0.63
C SER A 5 11.38 -12.31 -0.97
N SER A 6 11.69 -11.87 -2.19
CA SER A 6 11.26 -10.56 -2.67
C SER A 6 9.82 -10.70 -3.12
N TYR A 7 8.90 -10.09 -2.39
CA TYR A 7 7.50 -10.10 -2.78
C TYR A 7 7.32 -9.32 -4.09
N PRO A 8 6.52 -9.85 -5.04
CA PRO A 8 6.24 -9.15 -6.29
C PRO A 8 5.57 -7.80 -6.03
N LYS A 9 5.91 -6.79 -6.84
CA LYS A 9 5.34 -5.44 -6.76
C LYS A 9 3.81 -5.38 -6.72
N PRO A 10 3.05 -6.14 -7.55
CA PRO A 10 1.58 -6.11 -7.51
C PRO A 10 1.02 -6.64 -6.19
N PHE A 11 1.67 -7.66 -5.60
CA PHE A 11 1.23 -8.23 -4.33
C PHE A 11 1.39 -7.24 -3.17
N LYS A 12 2.52 -6.51 -3.13
CA LYS A 12 2.74 -5.45 -2.15
C LYS A 12 1.71 -4.32 -2.28
N ALA A 13 1.33 -3.95 -3.49
CA ALA A 13 0.30 -2.92 -3.74
C ALA A 13 -1.05 -3.35 -3.18
N LEU A 14 -1.49 -4.58 -3.49
CA LEU A 14 -2.77 -5.15 -3.03
C LEU A 14 -2.85 -5.18 -1.50
N VAL A 15 -1.76 -5.59 -0.84
CA VAL A 15 -1.68 -5.61 0.63
C VAL A 15 -1.72 -4.20 1.24
N VAL A 16 -1.03 -3.23 0.62
CA VAL A 16 -1.03 -1.84 1.10
C VAL A 16 -2.39 -1.17 0.87
N GLU A 17 -3.04 -1.42 -0.27
CA GLU A 17 -4.38 -0.94 -0.59
C GLU A 17 -5.42 -1.49 0.40
N GLY A 18 -5.33 -2.79 0.73
CA GLY A 18 -6.15 -3.39 1.78
C GLY A 18 -5.93 -2.77 3.16
N CYS A 19 -4.72 -2.27 3.45
CA CYS A 19 -4.45 -1.51 4.69
C CYS A 19 -4.93 -0.06 4.64
N LEU A 20 -5.20 0.49 3.45
CA LEU A 20 -5.71 1.85 3.27
C LEU A 20 -7.23 1.92 3.44
N GLN A 21 -7.93 0.78 3.48
CA GLN A 21 -9.36 0.71 3.69
C GLN A 21 -9.73 1.18 5.12
N PRO A 22 -10.71 2.09 5.27
CA PRO A 22 -11.12 2.59 6.57
C PRO A 22 -11.71 1.46 7.42
N GLY A 23 -10.99 1.06 8.48
CA GLY A 23 -11.36 -0.03 9.39
C GLY A 23 -10.52 -1.30 9.25
N ALA A 24 -9.72 -1.44 8.19
CA ALA A 24 -8.78 -2.55 8.06
C ALA A 24 -7.49 -2.25 8.81
N SER A 25 -7.15 -3.08 9.80
CA SER A 25 -5.85 -2.96 10.48
C SER A 25 -4.75 -3.69 9.70
N VAL A 26 -3.55 -3.12 9.68
CA VAL A 26 -2.35 -3.74 9.08
C VAL A 26 -2.16 -5.18 9.58
N SER A 27 -2.46 -5.44 10.86
CA SER A 27 -2.39 -6.77 11.46
C SER A 27 -3.44 -7.73 10.88
N SER A 28 -4.69 -7.28 10.69
CA SER A 28 -5.74 -8.08 10.07
C SER A 28 -5.40 -8.45 8.64
N VAL A 29 -4.89 -7.49 7.86
CA VAL A 29 -4.47 -7.72 6.47
C VAL A 29 -3.27 -8.67 6.42
N ALA A 30 -2.32 -8.53 7.35
CA ALA A 30 -1.21 -9.47 7.51
C ALA A 30 -1.68 -10.90 7.77
N ILE A 31 -2.65 -11.09 8.67
CA ILE A 31 -3.20 -12.41 9.00
C ILE A 31 -3.90 -13.01 7.77
N SER A 32 -4.74 -12.24 7.08
CA SER A 32 -5.44 -12.70 5.88
C SER A 32 -4.51 -13.12 4.74
N HIS A 33 -3.36 -12.46 4.59
CA HIS A 33 -2.37 -12.80 3.56
C HIS A 33 -1.22 -13.69 4.05
N GLY A 34 -1.17 -14.04 5.34
CA GLY A 34 -0.06 -14.81 5.94
C GLY A 34 1.29 -14.06 5.95
N ILE A 35 1.28 -12.72 5.97
CA ILE A 35 2.48 -11.89 5.91
C ILE A 35 2.76 -11.30 7.29
N ASN A 36 4.04 -11.12 7.63
CA ASN A 36 4.38 -10.41 8.85
C ASN A 36 3.99 -8.92 8.77
N ALA A 37 3.19 -8.44 9.72
CA ALA A 37 2.74 -7.05 9.79
C ALA A 37 3.89 -6.03 9.81
N ASN A 38 5.07 -6.39 10.34
CA ASN A 38 6.26 -5.54 10.33
C ASN A 38 6.80 -5.30 8.92
N VAL A 39 6.61 -6.25 8.00
CA VAL A 39 6.98 -6.09 6.59
C VAL A 39 6.03 -5.10 5.91
N ILE A 40 4.72 -5.22 6.17
CA ILE A 40 3.71 -4.31 5.63
C ILE A 40 3.95 -2.88 6.12
N ARG A 41 4.26 -2.68 7.41
CA ARG A 41 4.62 -1.36 7.97
C ARG A 41 5.80 -0.69 7.27
N LYS A 42 6.75 -1.47 6.73
CA LYS A 42 7.85 -0.94 5.92
C LYS A 42 7.42 -0.57 4.51
N TRP A 43 6.38 -1.21 3.96
CA TRP A 43 5.87 -0.95 2.62
C TRP A 43 4.93 0.25 2.56
N VAL A 44 4.07 0.45 3.58
CA VAL A 44 3.12 1.56 3.61
C VAL A 44 3.76 2.91 3.26
N PRO A 45 4.85 3.38 3.89
CA PRO A 45 5.49 4.63 3.49
C PRO A 45 6.09 4.58 2.07
N LEU A 46 6.70 3.48 1.64
CA LEU A 46 7.26 3.35 0.28
C LEU A 46 6.20 3.40 -0.84
N TYR A 47 4.96 3.03 -0.52
CA TYR A 47 3.82 3.09 -1.44
C TYR A 47 3.02 4.40 -1.31
N ARG A 48 3.07 5.06 -0.15
CA ARG A 48 2.45 6.37 0.08
C ARG A 48 3.29 7.52 -0.47
N GLU A 49 4.62 7.37 -0.44
CA GLU A 49 5.60 8.30 -1.01
C GLU A 49 5.84 8.04 -2.51
N GLN A 50 5.21 7.02 -3.10
CA GLN A 50 4.97 7.06 -4.54
C GLN A 50 3.86 8.09 -4.72
N PRO A 51 4.15 9.28 -5.28
CA PRO A 51 3.11 10.19 -5.63
C PRO A 51 2.26 9.46 -6.66
N VAL A 52 1.14 8.91 -6.21
CA VAL A 52 -0.06 8.89 -7.05
C VAL A 52 -0.12 10.31 -7.57
N ALA A 53 0.15 10.45 -8.87
CA ALA A 53 -0.06 11.66 -9.62
C ALA A 53 -1.55 11.97 -9.47
N THR A 54 -1.90 12.56 -8.32
CA THR A 54 -3.16 13.21 -8.06
C THR A 54 -3.01 14.45 -8.90
N LEU A 55 -3.30 14.29 -10.20
CA LEU A 55 -3.55 15.41 -11.07
C LEU A 55 -4.56 16.26 -10.30
N PRO A 56 -4.25 17.52 -9.96
CA PRO A 56 -5.29 18.40 -9.47
C PRO A 56 -6.31 18.46 -10.60
N ALA A 57 -7.56 18.09 -10.31
CA ALA A 57 -8.66 18.30 -11.23
C ALA A 57 -8.77 19.82 -11.44
N PHE A 58 -8.07 20.32 -12.46
CA PHE A 58 -8.16 21.70 -12.89
C PHE A 58 -9.48 21.80 -13.66
N ILE A 59 -10.49 22.34 -12.99
CA ILE A 59 -11.77 22.67 -13.62
C ILE A 59 -11.68 24.16 -13.97
N PRO A 60 -11.47 24.55 -15.23
CA PRO A 60 -11.60 25.95 -15.62
C PRO A 60 -13.09 26.28 -15.66
N LEU A 61 -13.54 27.13 -14.74
CA LEU A 61 -14.82 27.81 -14.85
C LEU A 61 -14.62 28.98 -15.82
N SER A 62 -15.02 28.81 -17.09
CA SER A 62 -15.09 29.95 -18.02
C SER A 62 -16.26 30.83 -17.62
N THR A 63 -15.94 32.11 -17.41
CA THR A 63 -16.89 33.21 -17.17
C THR A 63 -17.88 33.41 -18.29
#